data_AF-A0A7S0LDY8-F1
#
_entry.id   AF-A0A7S0LDY8-F1
#
_cell.length_a   1.000
_cell.length_b   1.000
_cell.length_c   1.000
_cell.angle_alpha   90.00
_cell.angle_beta   90.00
_cell.angle_gamma   90.00
#
_symmetry.space_group_name_H-M   'P 1'
#
loop_
_entity.id
_entity.type
_entity.pdbx_description
1 polymer ?
#
loop_
_entity_poly.entity_id
_entity_poly.type
_entity_poly.pdbx_seq_one_letter_code
_entity_poly.pdbx_strand_id
1 'polypeptide(L)'
;QVVRNNFENLASMRLYVAAAVSVVGAVQFGFAIGVLNVPQGVIAAALGISPTSLSWSMVVSIFCIGGLLGAQVAGTIADQRGRVGLLMLSALACTLSGVVQFVSGVLASGGEGQR
;
A
#
# COMPACT_ATOMS: atom_id res chain seq x y z
N GLN A 1 14.54 -23.62 35.92
CA GLN A 1 15.33 -23.28 34.71
C GLN A 1 14.66 -23.73 33.41
N VAL A 2 14.24 -24.99 33.26
CA VAL A 2 13.55 -25.49 32.03
C VAL A 2 12.31 -24.67 31.66
N VAL A 3 11.45 -24.35 32.63
CA VAL A 3 10.25 -23.52 32.39
C VAL A 3 10.61 -22.12 31.87
N ARG A 4 11.66 -21.50 32.42
CA ARG A 4 12.13 -20.17 32.01
C ARG A 4 12.66 -20.18 30.57
N ASN A 5 13.43 -21.20 30.19
CA ASN A 5 13.93 -21.36 28.83
C ASN A 5 12.80 -21.54 27.80
N ASN A 6 11.73 -22.27 28.16
CA ASN A 6 10.56 -22.39 27.30
C ASN A 6 9.84 -21.05 27.10
N PHE A 7 9.70 -20.23 28.15
CA PHE A 7 9.14 -18.88 28.04
C PHE A 7 9.97 -17.95 27.15
N GLU A 8 11.31 -18.01 27.24
CA GLU A 8 12.20 -17.21 26.41
C GLU A 8 12.12 -17.62 24.93
N ASN A 9 12.03 -18.92 24.64
CA ASN A 9 11.82 -19.43 23.28
C ASN A 9 10.45 -19.00 22.71
N LEU A 10 9.38 -19.08 23.50
CA LEU A 10 8.06 -18.61 23.09
C LEU A 10 8.04 -17.09 22.86
N ALA A 11 8.70 -16.32 23.73
CA ALA A 11 8.77 -14.87 23.60
C ALA A 11 9.54 -14.44 22.35
N SER A 12 10.70 -15.06 22.08
CA SER A 12 11.48 -14.83 20.86
C SER A 12 10.68 -15.18 19.60
N MET A 13 9.98 -16.31 19.59
CA MET A 13 9.14 -16.72 18.46
C MET A 13 8.03 -15.69 18.17
N ARG A 14 7.35 -15.18 19.19
CA ARG A 14 6.31 -14.15 19.04
C ARG A 14 6.88 -12.85 18.47
N LEU A 15 8.09 -12.47 18.88
CA LEU A 15 8.77 -11.29 18.34
C LEU A 15 9.09 -11.44 16.85
N TYR A 16 9.66 -12.59 16.45
CA TYR A 16 9.98 -12.86 15.04
C TYR A 16 8.74 -12.80 14.15
N VAL A 17 7.63 -13.40 14.59
CA VAL A 17 6.37 -13.36 13.84
C VAL A 17 5.82 -11.94 13.75
N ALA A 18 5.82 -11.18 14.85
CA ALA A 18 5.35 -9.80 14.85
C ALA A 18 6.20 -8.90 13.93
N ALA A 19 7.52 -9.07 13.94
CA ALA A 19 8.43 -8.35 13.06
C ALA A 19 8.16 -8.72 11.59
N ALA A 20 8.06 -10.01 11.27
CA ALA A 20 7.79 -10.47 9.91
C ALA A 20 6.47 -9.89 9.35
N VAL A 21 5.39 -9.91 10.14
CA VAL A 21 4.10 -9.35 9.74
C VAL A 21 4.17 -7.83 9.58
N SER A 22 4.91 -7.12 10.43
CA SER A 22 5.05 -5.66 10.31
C SER A 22 5.76 -5.23 9.02
N VAL A 23 6.71 -6.05 8.52
CA VAL A 23 7.46 -5.77 7.29
C VAL A 23 6.58 -5.88 6.04
N VAL A 24 5.50 -6.67 6.07
CA VAL A 24 4.56 -6.79 4.95
C VAL A 24 4.00 -5.42 4.53
N GLY A 25 3.71 -4.53 5.49
CA GLY A 25 3.27 -3.18 5.19
C GLY A 25 4.33 -2.33 4.47
N ALA A 26 5.61 -2.49 4.81
CA ALA A 26 6.71 -1.82 4.13
C ALA A 26 6.90 -2.35 2.70
N VAL A 27 6.75 -3.66 2.50
CA VAL A 27 6.75 -4.28 1.16
C VAL A 27 5.60 -3.75 0.32
N GLN A 28 4.40 -3.61 0.90
CA GLN A 28 3.22 -3.06 0.22
C GLN A 28 3.46 -1.62 -0.25
N PHE A 29 4.09 -0.78 0.59
CA PHE A 29 4.43 0.60 0.22
C PHE A 29 5.42 0.65 -0.94
N GLY A 30 6.46 -0.18 -0.92
CA GLY A 30 7.42 -0.29 -2.02
C GLY A 30 6.78 -0.78 -3.32
N PHE A 31 5.90 -1.78 -3.24
CA PHE A 31 5.13 -2.27 -4.39
C PHE A 31 4.27 -1.17 -5.01
N ALA A 32 3.56 -0.38 -4.19
CA ALA A 32 2.69 0.70 -4.67
C ALA A 32 3.46 1.79 -5.42
N ILE A 33 4.71 2.06 -5.06
CA ILE A 33 5.61 2.95 -5.81
C ILE A 33 6.06 2.32 -7.14
N GLY A 34 6.45 1.05 -7.11
CA GLY A 34 7.08 0.38 -8.26
C GLY A 34 6.11 -0.05 -9.36
N VAL A 35 4.87 -0.37 -9.02
CA VAL A 35 3.90 -1.01 -9.94
C VAL A 35 3.54 -0.14 -11.14
N LEU A 36 3.63 1.18 -11.03
CA LEU A 36 3.26 2.12 -12.10
C LEU A 36 4.36 2.32 -13.16
N ASN A 37 5.60 1.92 -12.87
CA ASN A 37 6.74 2.22 -13.76
C ASN A 37 6.80 1.33 -15.00
N VAL A 38 6.50 0.03 -14.86
CA VAL A 38 6.55 -0.94 -15.97
C VAL A 38 5.38 -0.76 -16.95
N PRO A 39 4.10 -0.69 -16.52
CA PRO A 39 2.96 -0.55 -17.42
C PRO A 39 2.64 0.90 -17.80
N GLN A 40 3.55 1.86 -17.56
CA GLN A 40 3.30 3.29 -17.82
C GLN A 40 2.72 3.57 -19.21
N GLY A 41 3.24 2.90 -20.25
CA GLY A 41 2.79 3.09 -21.63
C GLY A 41 1.40 2.54 -21.89
N VAL A 42 1.06 1.41 -21.26
CA VAL A 42 -0.25 0.76 -21.40
C VAL A 42 -1.33 1.61 -20.73
N ILE A 43 -1.07 2.08 -19.51
CA ILE A 43 -2.02 2.91 -18.76
C ILE A 43 -2.19 4.28 -19.42
N ALA A 44 -1.09 4.90 -19.86
CA ALA A 44 -1.15 6.18 -20.56
C ALA A 44 -1.96 6.08 -21.86
N ALA A 45 -1.75 5.01 -22.64
CA ALA A 45 -2.53 4.74 -23.85
C ALA A 45 -4.03 4.52 -23.55
N ALA A 46 -4.37 3.72 -22.54
CA ALA A 46 -5.76 3.46 -22.14
C ALA A 46 -6.50 4.72 -21.69
N LEU A 47 -5.78 5.67 -21.08
CA LEU A 47 -6.30 6.96 -20.65
C LEU A 47 -6.25 8.04 -21.75
N GLY A 48 -5.68 7.74 -22.93
CA GLY A 48 -5.53 8.70 -24.03
C GLY A 48 -4.58 9.87 -23.71
N ILE A 49 -3.65 9.67 -22.76
CA ILE A 49 -2.69 10.69 -22.30
C ILE A 49 -1.27 10.30 -22.69
N SER A 50 -0.39 11.28 -22.91
CA SER A 50 1.03 10.98 -23.14
C SER A 50 1.73 10.67 -21.80
N PRO A 51 2.66 9.69 -21.75
CA PRO A 51 3.43 9.36 -20.54
C PRO A 51 4.34 10.51 -20.05
N THR A 52 4.60 11.52 -20.88
CA THR A 52 5.36 12.73 -20.50
C THR A 52 4.46 13.93 -20.18
N SER A 53 3.13 13.77 -20.22
CA SER A 53 2.19 14.84 -19.91
C SER A 53 2.11 15.13 -18.42
N LEU A 54 1.75 16.37 -18.08
CA LEU A 54 1.41 16.79 -16.73
C LEU A 54 0.40 15.84 -16.06
N SER A 55 -0.56 15.31 -16.82
CA SER A 55 -1.57 14.37 -16.34
C SER A 55 -0.97 13.10 -15.74
N TRP A 56 0.06 12.51 -16.37
CA TRP A 56 0.73 11.33 -15.84
C TRP A 56 1.51 11.66 -14.56
N SER A 57 2.22 12.79 -14.54
CA SER A 57 2.92 13.28 -13.35
C SER A 57 1.98 13.55 -12.17
N MET A 58 0.75 14.01 -12.43
CA MET A 58 -0.29 14.17 -11.40
C MET A 58 -0.71 12.82 -10.80
N VAL A 59 -0.84 11.79 -11.63
CA VAL A 59 -1.21 10.43 -11.18
C VAL A 59 -0.15 9.84 -10.24
N VAL A 60 1.14 9.97 -10.58
CA VAL A 60 2.21 9.44 -9.69
C VAL A 60 2.46 10.32 -8.46
N SER A 61 2.30 11.63 -8.57
CA SER A 61 2.56 12.56 -7.46
C SER A 61 1.49 12.54 -6.36
N ILE A 62 0.24 12.15 -6.67
CA ILE A 62 -0.81 12.04 -5.66
C ILE A 62 -0.46 10.99 -4.59
N PHE A 63 0.34 9.99 -4.94
CA PHE A 63 0.87 9.02 -3.98
C PHE A 63 1.75 9.71 -2.92
N CYS A 64 2.64 10.61 -3.34
CA CYS A 64 3.51 11.36 -2.43
C CYS A 64 2.71 12.27 -1.49
N ILE A 65 1.67 12.93 -2.00
CA ILE A 65 0.77 13.76 -1.20
C ILE A 65 0.05 12.90 -0.15
N GLY A 66 -0.49 11.74 -0.57
CA GLY A 66 -1.13 10.79 0.34
C GLY A 66 -0.17 10.26 1.41
N GLY A 67 1.08 9.96 1.04
CA GLY A 67 2.13 9.54 1.98
C GLY A 67 2.45 10.61 3.02
N LEU A 68 2.54 11.88 2.60
CA LEU A 68 2.80 13.00 3.51
C LEU A 68 1.63 13.19 4.50
N LEU A 69 0.40 13.25 4.01
CA LEU A 69 -0.79 13.37 4.88
C LEU A 69 -0.93 12.16 5.81
N GLY A 70 -0.67 10.96 5.29
CA GLY A 70 -0.68 9.72 6.05
C GLY A 70 0.35 9.72 7.18
N ALA A 71 1.57 10.21 6.94
CA ALA A 71 2.61 10.31 7.96
C ALA A 71 2.22 11.26 9.10
N GLN A 72 1.62 12.41 8.79
CA GLN A 72 1.17 13.37 9.80
C GLN A 72 0.06 12.80 10.70
N VAL A 73 -0.87 12.03 10.12
CA VAL A 73 -1.99 11.42 10.86
C VAL A 73 -1.59 10.12 11.55
N ALA A 74 -0.58 9.40 11.05
CA ALA A 74 -0.16 8.12 11.60
C ALA A 74 0.32 8.22 13.05
N GLY A 75 1.00 9.31 13.42
CA GLY A 75 1.46 9.53 14.79
C GLY A 75 0.30 9.62 15.79
N THR A 76 -0.71 10.45 15.48
CA THR A 76 -1.86 10.64 16.38
C THR A 76 -2.71 9.38 16.49
N ILE A 77 -2.85 8.61 15.41
CA ILE A 77 -3.57 7.33 15.43
C ILE A 77 -2.78 6.25 16.16
N ALA A 78 -1.45 6.22 16.04
CA ALA A 78 -0.60 5.28 16.77
C ALA A 78 -0.72 5.46 18.28
N ASP A 79 -0.82 6.71 18.75
CA ASP A 79 -0.95 7.02 20.17
C ASP A 79 -2.33 6.65 20.73
N GLN A 80 -3.39 6.76 19.92
CA GLN A 80 -4.77 6.47 20.36
C GLN A 80 -5.15 4.99 20.26
N ARG A 81 -4.79 4.31 19.16
CA ARG A 81 -5.22 2.93 18.86
C ARG A 81 -4.09 1.89 18.97
N GLY A 82 -2.89 2.35 19.33
CA GLY A 82 -1.69 1.52 19.34
C GLY A 82 -1.16 1.19 17.94
N ARG A 83 0.07 0.67 17.88
CA ARG A 83 0.76 0.38 16.61
C ARG A 83 0.09 -0.72 15.78
N VAL A 84 -0.54 -1.71 16.42
CA VAL A 84 -1.30 -2.76 15.73
C VAL A 84 -2.57 -2.20 15.09
N GLY A 85 -3.24 -1.26 15.77
CA GLY A 85 -4.40 -0.56 15.21
C GLY A 85 -4.03 0.29 14.00
N LEU A 86 -2.88 0.98 14.03
CA LEU A 86 -2.36 1.70 12.88
C LEU A 86 -2.05 0.76 11.69
N LEU A 87 -1.42 -0.39 11.96
CA LEU A 87 -1.15 -1.40 10.91
C LEU A 87 -2.44 -1.91 10.28
N MET A 88 -3.49 -2.16 11.07
CA MET A 88 -4.79 -2.57 10.51
C MET A 88 -5.47 -1.47 9.68
N LEU A 89 -5.39 -0.21 10.11
CA LEU A 89 -5.92 0.91 9.31
C LEU A 89 -5.17 1.03 7.97
N SER A 90 -3.85 0.87 7.99
CA SER A 90 -3.03 0.86 6.77
C SER A 90 -3.39 -0.31 5.85
N ALA A 91 -3.63 -1.50 6.41
CA ALA A 91 -4.09 -2.65 5.65
C ALA A 91 -5.47 -2.40 5.00
N LEU A 92 -6.43 -1.83 5.76
CA LEU A 92 -7.75 -1.48 5.23
C LEU A 92 -7.64 -0.45 4.09
N ALA A 93 -6.85 0.61 4.27
CA ALA A 93 -6.63 1.61 3.24
C ALA A 93 -6.00 1.00 1.97
N CYS A 94 -5.04 0.08 2.12
CA CYS A 94 -4.46 -0.64 0.99
C CYS A 94 -5.48 -1.53 0.27
N THR A 95 -6.28 -2.28 1.01
CA THR A 95 -7.32 -3.14 0.40
C THR A 95 -8.35 -2.33 -0.37
N LEU A 96 -8.81 -1.20 0.19
CA LEU A 96 -9.74 -0.31 -0.49
C LEU A 96 -9.14 0.28 -1.77
N SER A 97 -7.88 0.72 -1.69
CA SER A 97 -7.14 1.22 -2.85
C SER A 97 -7.02 0.17 -3.97
N GLY A 98 -6.68 -1.07 -3.62
CA GLY A 98 -6.60 -2.18 -4.58
C GLY A 98 -7.94 -2.46 -5.28
N VAL A 99 -9.05 -2.44 -4.52
CA VAL A 99 -10.40 -2.59 -5.08
C VAL A 99 -10.73 -1.45 -6.04
N VAL A 100 -10.43 -0.20 -5.66
CA VAL A 100 -10.67 0.98 -6.51
C VAL A 100 -9.87 0.89 -7.82
N GLN A 101 -8.58 0.53 -7.75
CA GLN A 101 -7.74 0.36 -8.93
C GLN A 101 -8.24 -0.77 -9.85
N PHE A 102 -8.65 -1.90 -9.26
CA PHE A 102 -9.21 -3.02 -10.01
C PHE A 102 -10.51 -2.63 -10.74
N VAL A 103 -11.44 -2.00 -10.03
CA VAL A 103 -12.71 -1.54 -10.62
C VAL A 103 -12.46 -0.53 -11.75
N SER A 104 -11.50 0.39 -11.57
CA SER A 104 -11.11 1.34 -12.62
C SER A 104 -10.58 0.63 -13.87
N GLY A 105 -9.74 -0.39 -13.70
CA GLY A 105 -9.23 -1.20 -14.81
C GLY A 105 -10.33 -1.96 -15.54
N VAL A 106 -11.26 -2.57 -14.81
CA VAL A 106 -12.41 -3.29 -15.39
C VAL A 106 -13.29 -2.32 -16.20
N LEU A 107 -13.61 -1.14 -15.65
CA LEU A 107 -14.41 -0.14 -16.34
C LEU A 107 -13.72 0.40 -17.60
N ALA A 108 -12.39 0.61 -17.55
CA ALA A 108 -11.62 1.03 -18.71
C ALA A 108 -11.66 -0.01 -19.84
N SER A 109 -11.50 -1.30 -19.51
CA SER A 109 -11.54 -2.39 -20.50
C SER A 109 -12.91 -2.59 -21.15
N GLY A 110 -14.01 -2.29 -20.43
CA GLY A 110 -15.36 -2.34 -21.00
C GLY A 110 -15.63 -1.28 -22.07
N GLY A 111 -14.86 -0.19 -22.09
CA GLY A 111 -14.99 0.88 -23.09
C GLY A 111 -14.28 0.61 -24.42
N GLU A 112 -13.29 -0.29 -24.45
CA GLU A 112 -12.52 -0.61 -25.66
C GLU A 112 -13.28 -1.52 -26.64
N GLY A 113 -14.38 -2.15 -26.23
CA GLY A 113 -15.25 -2.95 -27.13
C GLY A 113 -16.14 -2.12 -28.07
N GLN A 114 -16.07 -0.78 -28.04
CA GLN A 114 -16.91 0.12 -28.84
C GLN A 114 -16.15 1.08 -29.77
N ARG A 115 -14.82 0.97 -29.89
CA ARG A 115 -14.02 1.79 -30.83
C ARG A 115 -13.34 0.94 -31.90
#